data_AF-A0A8C6LTL1-F1
#
_entry.id   AF-A0A8C6LTL1-F1
#
_cell.length_a   1.000
_cell.length_b   1.000
_cell.length_c   1.000
_cell.angle_alpha   90.00
_cell.angle_beta   90.00
_cell.angle_gamma   90.00
#
_symmetry.space_group_name_H-M   'P 1'
#
loop_
_entity.id
_entity.type
_entity.pdbx_description
1 polymer ?
#
loop_
_entity_poly.entity_id
_entity_poly.type
_entity_poly.pdbx_seq_one_letter_code
_entity_poly.pdbx_strand_id
1 'polypeptide(L)'
;MATVPVYCICRLPYDVTQFMIECDACKDWFHGSCVGVDEDDAPDIDIYHCPNCEKAHGKSTLKKKKNWSKHDTGQSTDIKAVQNGSQVFIKELRSRTFPSADDIVVKLSGSQLNMEYLEENGFNEPILVQKKDGLGVSMPAPTFYISDVENYVGRASLLIQIRQILQVSWGQ
;
A
#
# COMPACT_ATOMS: atom_id res chain seq x y z
N MET A 1 22.39 -38.58 -18.36
CA MET A 1 21.69 -37.33 -18.73
C MET A 1 21.20 -36.72 -17.43
N ALA A 2 21.78 -35.62 -16.96
CA ALA A 2 21.26 -34.93 -15.79
C ALA A 2 20.00 -34.18 -16.21
N THR A 3 18.83 -34.64 -15.74
CA THR A 3 17.56 -33.98 -16.00
C THR A 3 17.44 -32.78 -15.06
N VAL A 4 17.26 -31.59 -15.60
CA VAL A 4 17.00 -30.39 -14.80
C VAL A 4 15.66 -30.58 -14.07
N PRO A 5 15.61 -30.41 -12.74
CA PRO A 5 14.37 -30.50 -11.99
C PRO A 5 13.34 -29.49 -12.50
N VAL A 6 12.09 -29.94 -12.63
CA VAL A 6 10.95 -29.09 -13.02
C VAL A 6 9.95 -29.02 -11.88
N TYR A 7 9.32 -27.86 -11.75
CA TYR A 7 8.41 -27.55 -10.65
C TYR A 7 7.07 -27.05 -11.19
N CYS A 8 6.15 -26.80 -10.27
CA CYS A 8 4.85 -26.19 -10.53
C CYS A 8 3.96 -27.04 -11.47
N ILE A 9 2.72 -26.57 -11.66
CA ILE A 9 1.79 -27.14 -12.65
C ILE A 9 2.26 -26.90 -14.09
N CYS A 10 3.10 -25.88 -14.33
CA CYS A 10 3.62 -25.55 -15.66
C CYS A 10 4.84 -26.39 -16.07
N ARG A 11 5.42 -27.19 -15.16
CA ARG A 11 6.58 -28.08 -15.42
C ARG A 11 7.77 -27.35 -16.04
N LEU A 12 8.06 -26.16 -15.53
CA LEU A 12 9.22 -25.36 -15.91
C LEU A 12 10.35 -25.50 -14.88
N PRO A 13 11.62 -25.31 -15.28
CA PRO A 13 12.73 -25.23 -14.34
C PRO A 13 12.61 -23.99 -13.45
N TYR A 14 13.37 -23.97 -12.35
CA TYR A 14 13.41 -22.84 -11.44
C TYR A 14 13.95 -21.56 -12.12
N ASP A 15 13.28 -20.43 -11.87
CA ASP A 15 13.67 -19.09 -12.30
C ASP A 15 13.72 -18.15 -11.08
N VAL A 16 14.88 -17.54 -10.84
CA VAL A 16 15.12 -16.62 -9.72
C VAL A 16 14.31 -15.32 -9.79
N THR A 17 13.79 -14.96 -10.96
CA THR A 17 13.02 -13.74 -11.17
C THR A 17 11.52 -13.92 -10.87
N GLN A 18 11.07 -15.16 -10.68
CA GLN A 18 9.68 -15.48 -10.44
C GLN A 18 9.46 -15.87 -8.97
N PHE A 19 8.53 -15.21 -8.32
CA PHE A 19 8.09 -15.59 -6.98
C PHE A 19 7.49 -17.01 -6.99
N MET A 20 7.93 -17.86 -6.05
CA MET A 20 7.42 -19.21 -5.85
C MET A 20 7.07 -19.48 -4.38
N ILE A 21 6.06 -20.32 -4.16
CA ILE A 21 5.61 -20.77 -2.85
C ILE A 21 5.60 -22.30 -2.79
N GLU A 22 6.02 -22.88 -1.66
CA GLU A 22 6.08 -24.33 -1.43
C GLU A 22 4.75 -24.84 -0.86
N CYS A 23 4.20 -25.93 -1.42
CA CYS A 23 3.02 -26.59 -0.87
C CYS A 23 3.37 -27.49 0.33
N ASP A 24 2.69 -27.28 1.45
CA ASP A 24 2.93 -28.03 2.69
C ASP A 24 2.58 -29.51 2.61
N ALA A 25 1.67 -29.89 1.71
CA ALA A 25 1.22 -31.27 1.54
C ALA A 25 2.10 -32.08 0.59
N CYS A 26 2.39 -31.57 -0.62
CA CYS A 26 3.16 -32.31 -1.63
C CYS A 26 4.64 -31.93 -1.71
N LYS A 27 5.07 -30.88 -0.98
CA LYS A 27 6.46 -30.37 -0.96
C LYS A 27 7.00 -29.97 -2.35
N ASP A 28 6.11 -29.67 -3.29
CA ASP A 28 6.44 -29.12 -4.61
C ASP A 28 6.31 -27.58 -4.58
N TRP A 29 7.01 -26.90 -5.48
CA TRP A 29 7.07 -25.45 -5.57
C TRP A 29 6.20 -24.92 -6.71
N PHE A 30 5.50 -23.81 -6.49
CA PHE A 30 4.56 -23.25 -7.44
C PHE A 30 4.82 -21.76 -7.66
N HIS A 31 4.85 -21.32 -8.92
CA HIS A 31 4.89 -19.88 -9.22
C HIS A 31 3.62 -19.21 -8.73
N GLY A 32 3.75 -18.09 -7.99
CA GLY A 32 2.60 -17.35 -7.47
C GLY A 32 1.58 -17.02 -8.56
N SER A 33 2.05 -16.58 -9.73
CA SER A 33 1.22 -16.31 -10.91
C SER A 33 0.47 -17.52 -11.47
N CYS A 34 1.02 -18.74 -11.34
CA CYS A 34 0.36 -19.97 -11.80
C CYS A 34 -0.75 -20.44 -10.84
N VAL A 35 -0.71 -20.04 -9.57
CA VAL A 35 -1.64 -20.49 -8.53
C VAL A 35 -2.46 -19.35 -7.91
N GLY A 36 -2.33 -18.13 -8.40
CA GLY A 36 -3.06 -16.96 -7.92
C GLY A 36 -2.64 -16.51 -6.53
N VAL A 37 -1.35 -16.57 -6.22
CA VAL A 37 -0.77 -16.07 -4.96
C VAL A 37 0.20 -14.95 -5.30
N ASP A 38 -0.10 -13.75 -4.80
CA ASP A 38 0.76 -12.59 -4.95
C ASP A 38 1.90 -12.64 -3.92
N GLU A 39 3.07 -12.09 -4.29
CA GLU A 39 4.26 -12.07 -3.43
C GLU A 39 4.00 -11.30 -2.12
N ASP A 40 3.15 -10.27 -2.16
CA ASP A 40 2.76 -9.47 -0.99
C ASP A 40 1.87 -10.23 0.00
N ASP A 41 1.09 -11.20 -0.47
CA ASP A 41 0.19 -12.02 0.36
C ASP A 41 0.90 -13.23 0.98
N ALA A 42 1.98 -13.69 0.35
CA ALA A 42 2.73 -14.88 0.76
C ALA A 42 3.20 -14.86 2.23
N PRO A 43 3.69 -13.73 2.79
CA PRO A 43 4.07 -13.63 4.20
C PRO A 43 2.92 -13.91 5.17
N ASP A 44 1.67 -13.68 4.76
CA ASP A 44 0.47 -13.88 5.57
C ASP A 44 -0.07 -15.32 5.48
N ILE A 45 0.42 -16.15 4.56
CA ILE A 45 0.05 -17.56 4.46
C ILE A 45 0.83 -18.38 5.52
N ASP A 46 0.13 -19.18 6.32
CA ASP A 46 0.70 -20.09 7.32
C ASP A 46 1.03 -21.44 6.72
N ILE A 47 0.03 -22.04 6.05
CA ILE A 47 0.10 -23.34 5.42
C ILE A 47 -0.44 -23.16 4.01
N TYR A 48 0.39 -23.40 3.01
CA TYR A 48 -0.01 -23.32 1.62
C TYR A 48 -0.36 -24.70 1.08
N HIS A 49 -1.57 -24.85 0.54
CA HIS A 49 -1.97 -26.03 -0.23
C HIS A 49 -2.22 -25.64 -1.68
N CYS A 50 -1.53 -26.32 -2.61
CA CYS A 50 -1.74 -26.11 -4.04
C CYS A 50 -3.15 -26.58 -4.47
N PRO A 51 -3.64 -26.17 -5.67
CA PRO A 51 -5.00 -26.50 -6.13
C PRO A 51 -5.32 -28.01 -6.17
N ASN A 52 -4.30 -28.86 -6.32
CA ASN A 52 -4.47 -30.31 -6.28
C ASN A 52 -4.60 -30.84 -4.85
N CYS A 53 -3.81 -30.30 -3.91
CA CYS A 53 -3.82 -30.71 -2.50
C CYS A 53 -5.00 -30.13 -1.72
N GLU A 54 -5.58 -29.01 -2.17
CA GLU A 54 -6.75 -28.38 -1.52
C GLU A 54 -7.91 -29.37 -1.34
N LYS A 55 -8.13 -30.27 -2.31
CA LYS A 55 -9.22 -31.24 -2.28
C LYS A 55 -9.08 -32.28 -1.17
N ALA A 56 -7.85 -32.62 -0.79
CA ALA A 56 -7.55 -33.67 0.20
C ALA A 56 -7.18 -33.11 1.58
N HIS A 57 -6.52 -31.95 1.61
CA HIS A 57 -5.97 -31.34 2.83
C HIS A 57 -6.69 -30.05 3.25
N GLY A 58 -7.69 -29.61 2.47
CA GLY A 58 -8.40 -28.35 2.69
C GLY A 58 -7.65 -27.14 2.13
N LYS A 59 -8.29 -25.97 2.23
CA LYS A 59 -7.72 -24.69 1.76
C LYS A 59 -6.46 -24.29 2.54
N SER A 60 -5.61 -23.49 1.91
CA SER A 60 -4.49 -22.80 2.57
C SER A 60 -4.97 -22.03 3.79
N THR A 61 -4.21 -22.08 4.88
CA THR A 61 -4.52 -21.32 6.10
C THR A 61 -3.64 -20.10 6.16
N LEU A 62 -4.22 -18.96 6.54
CA LEU A 62 -3.46 -17.75 6.84
C LEU A 62 -2.88 -17.84 8.23
N LYS A 63 -1.74 -17.18 8.45
CA LYS A 63 -1.16 -17.04 9.79
C LYS A 63 -2.26 -16.46 10.64
N LYS A 64 -2.53 -17.12 11.78
CA LYS A 64 -3.28 -16.45 12.83
C LYS A 64 -2.51 -15.16 13.06
N LYS A 65 -3.08 -14.03 12.64
CA LYS A 65 -2.68 -12.73 13.14
C LYS A 65 -2.83 -12.89 14.64
N LYS A 66 -1.75 -13.28 15.34
CA LYS A 66 -1.62 -13.12 16.79
C LYS A 66 -2.18 -11.75 16.99
N ASN A 67 -3.27 -11.64 17.72
CA ASN A 67 -4.17 -10.50 17.79
C ASN A 67 -3.40 -9.19 18.04
N TRP A 68 -2.68 -8.73 17.05
CA TRP A 68 -2.13 -7.41 16.88
C TRP A 68 -3.28 -6.51 16.40
N SER A 69 -4.33 -7.16 15.90
CA SER A 69 -5.71 -6.72 15.84
C SER A 69 -6.52 -7.05 17.12
N LYS A 70 -5.96 -6.88 18.33
CA LYS A 70 -6.65 -5.92 19.18
C LYS A 70 -6.15 -4.56 18.69
N HIS A 71 -6.72 -4.10 17.57
CA HIS A 71 -6.97 -2.68 17.45
C HIS A 71 -7.72 -2.37 18.73
N ASP A 72 -7.07 -1.62 19.60
CA ASP A 72 -7.58 -1.34 20.91
C ASP A 72 -8.93 -0.64 20.77
N THR A 73 -10.01 -1.42 20.81
CA THR A 73 -11.38 -0.91 20.98
C THR A 73 -11.56 -0.39 22.43
N GLY A 74 -10.47 -0.11 23.16
CA GLY A 74 -10.47 0.37 24.54
C GLY A 74 -10.80 -0.72 25.55
N GLN A 75 -10.47 -1.98 25.28
CA GLN A 75 -10.80 -3.13 26.16
C GLN A 75 -9.60 -4.04 26.40
N SER A 76 -8.48 -3.47 26.83
CA SER A 76 -7.41 -4.22 27.49
C SER A 76 -6.82 -3.39 28.62
N THR A 77 -6.65 -4.00 29.79
CA THR A 77 -6.16 -3.38 31.04
C THR A 77 -4.65 -3.13 31.05
N ASP A 78 -3.97 -3.25 29.90
CA ASP A 78 -2.52 -3.05 29.76
C ASP A 78 -2.25 -1.76 28.98
N ILE A 79 -1.59 -0.80 29.63
CA ILE A 79 -1.19 0.47 29.01
C ILE A 79 -0.10 0.19 27.97
N LYS A 80 -0.48 0.07 26.69
CA LYS A 80 0.44 0.04 25.56
C LYS A 80 0.41 1.37 24.81
N ALA A 81 1.56 1.83 24.34
CA ALA A 81 1.64 3.04 23.53
C ALA A 81 0.83 2.89 22.22
N VAL A 82 0.00 3.89 21.93
CA VAL A 82 -0.79 3.96 20.70
C VAL A 82 0.16 3.99 19.50
N GLN A 83 -0.09 3.11 18.53
CA GLN A 83 0.75 2.99 17.33
C GLN A 83 0.33 4.01 16.26
N ASN A 84 1.31 4.65 15.62
CA ASN A 84 1.08 5.59 14.51
C ASN A 84 0.28 4.92 13.39
N GLY A 85 -0.75 5.60 12.89
CA GLY A 85 -1.65 5.08 11.85
C GLY A 85 -2.76 4.15 12.34
N SER A 86 -2.81 3.78 13.63
CA SER A 86 -3.95 3.05 14.19
C SER A 86 -5.23 3.90 14.22
N GLN A 87 -6.41 3.26 14.25
CA GLN A 87 -7.70 3.97 14.38
C GLN A 87 -7.75 4.87 15.62
N VAL A 88 -7.19 4.42 16.75
CA VAL A 88 -7.05 5.20 17.98
C VAL A 88 -6.17 6.42 17.75
N PHE A 89 -4.99 6.24 17.13
CA PHE A 89 -4.10 7.35 16.77
C PHE A 89 -4.79 8.39 15.89
N ILE A 90 -5.54 7.96 14.86
CA ILE A 90 -6.25 8.87 13.95
C ILE A 90 -7.37 9.63 14.68
N LYS A 91 -8.11 8.96 15.56
CA LYS A 91 -9.15 9.60 16.38
C LYS A 91 -8.54 10.64 17.32
N GLU A 92 -7.47 10.29 18.02
CA GLU A 92 -6.74 11.22 18.88
C GLU A 92 -6.19 12.40 18.07
N LEU A 93 -5.55 12.14 16.94
CA LEU A 93 -4.98 13.16 16.06
C LEU A 93 -6.03 14.17 15.60
N ARG A 94 -7.23 13.72 15.23
CA ARG A 94 -8.35 14.60 14.84
C ARG A 94 -8.88 15.45 16.00
N SER A 95 -8.74 14.98 17.24
CA SER A 95 -9.17 15.71 18.43
C SER A 95 -8.11 16.67 18.99
N ARG A 96 -6.86 16.60 18.50
CA ARG A 96 -5.78 17.49 18.94
C ARG A 96 -6.00 18.90 18.42
N THR A 97 -5.59 19.86 19.23
CA THR A 97 -5.51 21.27 18.86
C THR A 97 -4.10 21.58 18.35
N PHE A 98 -4.03 22.22 17.19
CA PHE A 98 -2.79 22.70 16.59
C PHE A 98 -2.91 24.20 16.33
N PRO A 99 -1.80 24.97 16.43
CA PRO A 99 -1.76 26.33 15.90
C PRO A 99 -2.18 26.33 14.42
N SER A 100 -2.82 27.41 13.98
CA SER A 100 -3.22 27.51 12.58
C SER A 100 -1.98 27.62 11.70
N ALA A 101 -2.00 26.93 10.56
CA ALA A 101 -0.98 27.14 9.55
C ALA A 101 -1.04 28.55 8.96
N ASP A 102 -2.18 29.26 9.08
CA ASP A 102 -2.36 30.63 8.60
C ASP A 102 -1.32 31.62 9.16
N ASP A 103 -0.73 31.34 10.31
CA ASP A 103 0.28 32.18 10.96
C ASP A 103 1.66 32.06 10.31
N ILE A 104 1.91 30.99 9.55
CA ILE A 104 3.20 30.70 8.92
C ILE A 104 3.13 30.59 7.39
N VAL A 105 1.96 30.35 6.81
CA VAL A 105 1.85 30.20 5.35
C VAL A 105 1.86 31.54 4.64
N VAL A 106 2.65 31.62 3.56
CA VAL A 106 2.61 32.74 2.63
C VAL A 106 1.57 32.47 1.55
N LYS A 107 0.53 33.31 1.47
CA LYS A 107 -0.59 33.14 0.53
C LYS A 107 -0.34 33.94 -0.74
N LEU A 108 -0.22 33.25 -1.88
CA LEU A 108 0.01 33.88 -3.19
C LEU A 108 -1.04 33.42 -4.21
N SER A 109 -1.29 34.26 -5.21
CA SER A 109 -1.91 33.80 -6.46
C SER A 109 -0.86 33.11 -7.34
N GLY A 110 -1.30 32.27 -8.28
CA GLY A 110 -0.35 31.52 -9.11
C GLY A 110 0.56 32.40 -9.96
N SER A 111 0.09 33.56 -10.42
CA SER A 111 0.93 34.51 -11.18
C SER A 111 1.96 35.25 -10.33
N GLN A 112 1.74 35.36 -9.02
CA GLN A 112 2.71 35.95 -8.09
C GLN A 112 3.84 34.98 -7.73
N LEU A 113 3.60 33.67 -7.81
CA LEU A 113 4.61 32.67 -7.53
C LEU A 113 5.52 32.48 -8.76
N ASN A 114 6.56 33.30 -8.84
CA ASN A 114 7.54 33.29 -9.92
C ASN A 114 8.97 33.48 -9.37
N MET A 115 9.97 33.39 -10.25
CA MET A 115 11.38 33.45 -9.84
C MET A 115 11.73 34.80 -9.19
N GLU A 116 11.23 35.90 -9.74
CA GLU A 116 11.44 37.27 -9.23
C GLU A 116 10.96 37.39 -7.78
N TYR A 117 9.75 36.91 -7.48
CA TYR A 117 9.23 36.87 -6.12
C TYR A 117 10.13 36.06 -5.17
N LEU A 118 10.58 34.88 -5.58
CA LEU A 118 11.39 33.99 -4.74
C LEU A 118 12.80 34.52 -4.52
N GLU A 119 13.38 35.21 -5.50
CA GLU A 119 14.69 35.86 -5.36
C GLU A 119 14.63 37.05 -4.40
N GLU A 120 13.53 37.82 -4.43
CA GLU A 120 13.31 38.96 -3.54
C GLU A 120 12.94 38.57 -2.11
N ASN A 121 12.04 37.57 -1.95
CA ASN A 121 11.43 37.24 -0.66
C ASN A 121 11.97 35.94 -0.04
N GLY A 122 12.72 35.15 -0.81
CA GLY A 122 13.20 33.83 -0.40
C GLY A 122 12.11 32.75 -0.43
N PHE A 123 12.51 31.52 -0.10
CA PHE A 123 11.61 30.36 -0.02
C PHE A 123 11.83 29.58 1.28
N ASN A 124 11.56 30.25 2.40
CA ASN A 124 11.79 29.71 3.75
C ASN A 124 10.50 29.31 4.47
N GLU A 125 9.35 29.79 4.02
CA GLU A 125 8.04 29.50 4.60
C GLU A 125 7.16 28.72 3.59
N PRO A 126 6.22 27.86 4.07
CA PRO A 126 5.32 27.16 3.17
C PRO A 126 4.42 28.14 2.39
N ILE A 127 4.37 27.99 1.07
CA ILE A 127 3.52 28.81 0.21
C ILE A 127 2.21 28.10 -0.09
N LEU A 128 1.08 28.77 0.16
CA LEU A 128 -0.25 28.28 -0.19
C LEU A 128 -0.82 29.06 -1.37
N VAL A 129 -1.06 28.37 -2.48
CA VAL A 129 -1.75 28.90 -3.66
C VAL A 129 -3.12 28.24 -3.78
N GLN A 130 -4.18 29.00 -3.52
CA GLN A 130 -5.55 28.45 -3.44
C GLN A 130 -6.15 28.07 -4.81
N LYS A 131 -5.69 28.70 -5.89
CA LYS A 131 -6.18 28.47 -7.26
C LYS A 131 -5.02 28.18 -8.18
N LYS A 132 -5.17 27.17 -9.03
CA LYS A 132 -4.12 26.75 -9.97
C LYS A 132 -3.78 27.79 -11.05
N ASP A 133 -4.66 28.77 -11.26
CA ASP A 133 -4.52 29.79 -12.30
C ASP A 133 -3.21 30.57 -12.11
N GLY A 134 -2.41 30.64 -13.18
CA GLY A 134 -1.09 31.29 -13.17
C GLY A 134 0.08 30.40 -12.76
N LEU A 135 -0.15 29.18 -12.23
CA LEU A 135 0.94 28.27 -11.83
C LEU A 135 1.60 27.51 -13.00
N GLY A 136 1.01 27.51 -14.18
CA GLY A 136 1.47 26.68 -15.31
C GLY A 136 1.32 25.17 -15.10
N VAL A 137 0.65 24.73 -14.04
CA VAL A 137 0.40 23.31 -13.76
C VAL A 137 -0.77 22.79 -14.59
N SER A 138 -0.53 21.72 -15.36
CA SER A 138 -1.56 20.95 -16.05
C SER A 138 -2.03 19.79 -15.17
N MET A 139 -3.28 19.82 -14.75
CA MET A 139 -3.92 18.72 -14.03
C MET A 139 -4.98 18.06 -14.91
N PRO A 140 -5.21 16.74 -14.76
CA PRO A 140 -6.34 16.10 -15.42
C PRO A 140 -7.67 16.70 -14.94
N ALA A 141 -8.74 16.42 -15.68
CA ALA A 141 -10.07 16.91 -15.35
C ALA A 141 -10.48 16.49 -13.92
N PRO A 142 -11.35 17.25 -13.22
CA PRO A 142 -11.87 16.86 -11.90
C PRO A 142 -12.63 15.53 -11.89
N THR A 143 -12.98 15.01 -13.07
CA THR A 143 -13.62 13.71 -13.29
C THR A 143 -12.61 12.58 -13.50
N PHE A 144 -11.31 12.82 -13.28
CA PHE A 144 -10.26 11.82 -13.39
C PHE A 144 -10.20 10.99 -12.11
N TYR A 145 -10.41 9.68 -12.23
CA TYR A 145 -10.52 8.75 -11.11
C TYR A 145 -9.35 7.75 -11.09
N ILE A 146 -9.27 6.96 -10.01
CA ILE A 146 -8.26 5.93 -9.84
C ILE A 146 -8.27 4.94 -11.02
N SER A 147 -9.44 4.61 -11.56
CA SER A 147 -9.58 3.77 -12.76
C SER A 147 -8.82 4.34 -13.96
N ASP A 148 -8.81 5.66 -14.13
CA ASP A 148 -8.07 6.31 -15.22
C ASP A 148 -6.57 6.17 -14.97
N VAL A 149 -6.11 6.32 -13.73
CA VAL A 149 -4.70 6.03 -13.36
C VAL A 149 -4.32 4.61 -13.78
N GLU A 150 -5.15 3.60 -13.47
CA GLU A 150 -4.87 2.22 -13.89
C GLU A 150 -4.79 2.06 -15.41
N ASN A 151 -5.66 2.75 -16.14
CA ASN A 151 -5.68 2.71 -17.60
C ASN A 151 -4.44 3.38 -18.21
N TYR A 152 -3.95 4.48 -17.63
CA TYR A 152 -2.78 5.20 -18.12
C TYR A 152 -1.45 4.56 -17.72
N VAL A 153 -1.35 4.04 -16.49
CA VAL A 153 -0.11 3.51 -15.90
C VAL A 153 0.05 2.00 -16.15
N GLY A 154 -1.07 1.30 -16.36
CA GLY A 154 -1.13 -0.15 -16.53
C GLY A 154 -1.17 -0.88 -15.18
N ARG A 155 -2.02 -1.91 -15.08
CA ARG A 155 -2.24 -2.69 -13.84
C ARG A 155 -0.97 -3.32 -13.26
N ALA A 156 -0.02 -3.72 -14.10
CA ALA A 156 1.24 -4.33 -13.67
C ALA A 156 2.20 -3.32 -13.01
N SER A 157 2.04 -2.02 -13.29
CA SER A 157 2.86 -0.94 -12.74
C SER A 157 2.26 -0.33 -11.47
N LEU A 158 1.02 -0.71 -11.11
CA LEU A 158 0.35 -0.24 -9.90
C LEU A 158 0.76 -0.96 -8.61
N LEU A 159 1.67 -1.93 -8.72
CA LEU A 159 2.48 -2.44 -7.60
C LEU A 159 3.51 -1.40 -7.09
N ILE A 160 3.19 -0.11 -7.23
CA ILE A 160 3.93 0.99 -6.60
C ILE A 160 3.60 0.96 -5.10
N GLN A 161 4.48 0.30 -4.33
CA GLN A 161 4.66 0.39 -2.89
C GLN A 161 3.47 1.02 -2.15
N ILE A 162 2.37 0.28 -2.05
CA ILE A 162 1.26 0.64 -1.19
C ILE A 162 1.79 0.57 0.23
N ARG A 163 2.30 1.69 0.75
CA ARG A 163 2.52 1.81 2.20
C ARG A 163 1.16 1.61 2.83
N GLN A 164 1.05 0.56 3.62
CA GLN A 164 -0.18 0.08 4.24
C GLN A 164 -0.71 1.10 5.26
N ILE A 165 -1.31 2.18 4.76
CA ILE A 165 -2.08 3.17 5.52
C ILE A 165 -3.57 3.10 5.09
N LEU A 166 -3.88 2.41 3.99
CA LEU A 166 -5.21 2.40 3.38
C LEU A 166 -6.17 1.28 3.80
N GLN A 167 -5.95 0.58 4.91
CA GLN A 167 -7.05 -0.19 5.55
C GLN A 167 -7.93 0.66 6.50
N VAL A 168 -7.74 1.98 6.53
CA VAL A 168 -8.44 2.88 7.47
C VAL A 168 -9.66 3.56 6.84
N SER A 169 -9.86 3.50 5.51
CA SER A 169 -10.87 4.34 4.84
C SER A 169 -11.75 3.64 3.80
N TRP A 170 -12.03 2.34 3.90
CA TRP A 170 -13.16 1.73 3.16
C TRP A 170 -13.76 0.59 3.98
N GLY A 171 -14.49 0.97 5.03
CA GLY A 171 -15.47 0.11 5.70
C GLY A 171 -16.77 0.91 5.77
N GLN A 172 -17.84 0.33 5.24
CA GLN A 172 -19.22 0.84 5.35
C GLN A 172 -19.59 1.15 6.80
#